data_AF-A0A0H2USQ0-F1
#
_entry.id   AF-A0A0H2USQ0-F1
#
_cell.length_a   1.000
_cell.length_b   1.000
_cell.length_c   1.000
_cell.angle_alpha   90.00
_cell.angle_beta   90.00
_cell.angle_gamma   90.00
#
_symmetry.space_group_name_H-M   'P 1'
#
loop_
_entity.id
_entity.type
_entity.pdbx_description
1 polymer ?
#
loop_
_entity_poly.entity_id
_entity_poly.type
_entity_poly.pdbx_seq_one_letter_code
_entity_poly.pdbx_strand_id
1 'polypeptide(L)' 'MPEPVYRTLLSSTSHVISKKCTQRIERHNLNLRTHLKRLTRKTICFSKSDDMHYKIIGWYLTINHHH' A
#
# COMPACT_ATOMS: atom_id res chain seq x y z
N MET A 1 15.07 20.62 2.13
CA MET A 1 13.89 19.73 2.29
C MET A 1 13.43 19.38 0.89
N PRO A 2 13.44 18.10 0.48
CA PRO A 2 12.94 17.74 -0.85
C PRO A 2 11.44 18.09 -0.95
N GLU A 3 11.03 18.68 -2.08
CA GLU A 3 9.64 19.03 -2.36
C GLU A 3 8.74 17.77 -2.25
N PRO A 4 7.53 17.88 -1.67
CA PRO A 4 6.65 16.73 -1.52
C PRO A 4 6.20 16.21 -2.90
N VAL A 5 6.64 14.99 -3.24
CA VAL A 5 6.40 14.26 -4.51
C VAL A 5 4.93 14.29 -4.94
N TYR A 6 4.01 14.32 -3.98
CA TYR A 6 2.57 14.31 -4.24
C TYR A 6 2.01 15.60 -4.88
N ARG A 7 2.77 16.71 -4.87
CA ARG A 7 2.35 17.99 -5.47
C ARG A 7 2.12 17.90 -6.98
N THR A 8 2.81 17.00 -7.67
CA THR A 8 2.72 16.85 -9.13
C THR A 8 1.69 15.81 -9.57
N LEU A 9 1.15 15.02 -8.63
CA LEU A 9 0.25 13.90 -8.93
C LEU A 9 -1.25 14.27 -8.90
N LEU A 10 -1.60 15.41 -8.30
CA LEU A 10 -2.98 15.85 -8.10
C LEU A 10 -3.17 17.28 -8.63
N SER A 11 -4.35 17.58 -9.18
CA SER A 11 -4.69 18.95 -9.56
C SER A 11 -4.70 19.86 -8.33
N SER A 12 -4.27 21.10 -8.50
CA SER A 12 -4.19 22.11 -7.43
C SER A 12 -5.54 22.35 -6.71
N THR A 13 -6.66 22.09 -7.38
CA THR A 13 -8.02 22.24 -6.84
C THR A 13 -8.45 21.10 -5.91
N SER A 14 -7.90 19.89 -6.09
CA SER A 14 -8.23 18.71 -5.24
C SER A 14 -7.13 18.38 -4.24
N HIS A 15 -5.96 19.03 -4.32
CA HIS A 15 -4.80 18.70 -3.52
C HIS A 15 -4.78 19.45 -2.18
N VAL A 16 -5.25 18.79 -1.13
CA VAL A 16 -5.14 19.29 0.24
C VAL A 16 -3.77 18.90 0.81
N ILE A 17 -2.83 19.84 0.80
CA ILE A 17 -1.50 19.66 1.39
C ILE A 17 -1.60 19.88 2.90
N SER A 18 -1.52 18.81 3.67
CA SER A 18 -1.37 18.87 5.12
C SER A 18 -0.42 17.78 5.60
N LYS A 19 0.46 18.12 6.54
CA LYS A 19 1.41 17.17 7.14
C LYS A 19 0.70 15.92 7.67
N LYS A 20 -0.47 16.08 8.31
CA LYS A 20 -1.26 14.96 8.84
C LYS A 20 -1.78 14.05 7.72
N CYS A 21 -2.25 14.63 6.62
CA CYS A 21 -2.78 13.90 5.47
C CYS A 21 -1.67 13.13 4.74
N THR A 22 -0.56 13.80 4.44
CA THR A 22 0.59 13.18 3.78
C THR A 22 1.18 12.05 4.62
N GLN A 23 1.39 12.27 5.93
CA GLN A 23 1.90 11.21 6.81
C GLN A 23 0.95 10.02 6.93
N ARG A 24 -0.37 10.24 6.88
CA ARG A 24 -1.36 9.15 6.89
C ARG A 24 -1.21 8.26 5.66
N ILE A 25 -1.07 8.85 4.47
CA ILE A 25 -0.85 8.13 3.21
C ILE A 25 0.49 7.39 3.25
N GLU A 26 1.57 8.05 3.67
CA GLU A 26 2.89 7.44 3.77
C GLU A 26 2.92 6.26 4.74
N ARG A 27 2.28 6.38 5.92
CA ARG A 27 2.15 5.27 6.87
C ARG A 27 1.34 4.11 6.29
N HIS A 28 0.24 4.40 5.60
CA HIS A 28 -0.56 3.35 4.95
C HIS A 28 0.27 2.59 3.90
N ASN A 29 1.00 3.32 3.05
CA ASN A 29 1.88 2.73 2.04
C ASN A 29 3.03 1.92 2.67
N LEU A 30 3.59 2.39 3.78
CA LEU A 30 4.63 1.66 4.52
C LEU A 30 4.11 0.33 5.09
N ASN A 31 2.91 0.33 5.68
CA ASN A 31 2.28 -0.86 6.20
C ASN A 31 1.97 -1.86 5.09
N LEU A 32 1.35 -1.41 4.00
CA LEU A 32 1.08 -2.22 2.80
C LEU A 32 2.36 -2.91 2.29
N ARG A 33 3.43 -2.14 2.09
CA ARG A 33 4.72 -2.68 1.64
C ARG A 33 5.28 -3.73 2.59
N THR A 34 5.13 -3.52 3.90
CA THR A 34 5.61 -4.46 4.92
C THR A 34 4.79 -5.75 4.91
N HIS A 35 3.48 -5.66 4.72
CA HIS A 35 2.59 -6.81 4.65
C HIS A 35 2.79 -7.62 3.37
N LEU A 36 2.91 -6.96 2.21
CA LEU A 36 3.27 -7.63 0.96
C LEU A 36 4.60 -8.38 1.09
N LYS A 37 5.63 -7.75 1.67
CA LYS A 37 6.92 -8.40 1.95
C LYS A 37 6.80 -9.60 2.89
N ARG A 38 5.80 -9.65 3.77
CA ARG A 38 5.54 -10.82 4.64
C ARG A 38 4.82 -11.92 3.86
N LEU A 39 3.84 -11.54 3.05
CA LEU A 39 3.07 -12.45 2.20
C LEU A 39 3.93 -13.22 1.20
N THR A 40 4.97 -12.56 0.66
CA THR A 40 5.90 -13.16 -0.30
C THR A 40 7.03 -13.96 0.34
N ARG A 41 7.10 -14.07 1.68
CA ARG A 41 8.14 -14.90 2.32
C ARG A 41 7.82 -16.37 2.11
N LYS A 42 8.82 -17.13 1.67
CA LYS A 42 8.76 -18.59 1.56
C LYS A 42 8.76 -19.22 2.95
N THR A 43 7.60 -19.31 3.58
CA THR A 43 7.36 -20.02 4.85
C THR A 43 6.80 -21.42 4.57
N ILE A 44 6.56 -22.22 5.62
CA ILE A 44 6.09 -23.60 5.52
C ILE A 44 4.78 -23.73 4.72
N CYS A 45 3.92 -22.70 4.74
CA CYS A 45 2.66 -22.66 3.99
C CYS A 45 2.76 -21.91 2.65
N PHE A 46 3.97 -21.70 2.10
CA PHE A 46 4.14 -20.99 0.83
C PHE A 46 3.72 -21.87 -0.35
N SER A 47 2.65 -21.49 -1.04
CA SER A 47 2.30 -22.07 -2.34
C SER A 47 3.26 -21.55 -3.42
N LYS A 48 3.56 -22.35 -4.45
CA LYS A 48 4.31 -21.90 -5.64
C LYS A 48 3.40 -21.43 -6.78
N SER A 49 2.08 -21.61 -6.67
CA SER A 49 1.15 -21.28 -7.75
C SER A 49 0.85 -19.78 -7.77
N ASP A 50 1.01 -19.15 -8.92
CA ASP A 50 0.69 -17.73 -9.11
C ASP A 50 -0.80 -17.42 -8.85
N ASP A 51 -1.71 -18.34 -9.20
CA ASP A 51 -3.15 -18.20 -8.97
C ASP A 51 -3.50 -18.02 -7.48
N MET A 52 -2.91 -18.84 -6.60
CA MET A 52 -3.10 -18.69 -5.15
C MET A 52 -2.52 -17.37 -4.65
N HIS A 53 -1.36 -16.95 -5.13
CA HIS A 53 -0.80 -15.65 -4.74
C HIS A 53 -1.69 -14.49 -5.16
N TYR A 54 -2.24 -14.53 -6.37
CA TYR A 54 -3.13 -13.49 -6.88
C TYR A 54 -4.42 -13.40 -6.04
N LYS A 55 -5.03 -14.54 -5.71
CA LYS A 55 -6.22 -14.61 -4.85
C LYS A 55 -5.96 -14.10 -3.44
N ILE A 56 -4.83 -14.49 -2.83
CA ILE A 56 -4.47 -14.05 -1.47
C ILE A 56 -4.19 -12.55 -1.44
N ILE A 57 -3.48 -12.00 -2.43
CA ILE A 57 -3.25 -10.55 -2.54
C ILE A 57 -4.57 -9.81 -2.73
N GLY A 58 -5.46 -10.30 -3.59
CA GLY A 58 -6.79 -9.74 -3.80
C GLY A 58 -7.61 -9.71 -2.49
N TRP A 59 -7.69 -10.85 -1.80
CA TRP A 59 -8.41 -10.95 -0.51
C TRP A 59 -7.80 -10.04 0.56
N TYR A 60 -6.48 -9.96 0.62
CA TYR A 60 -5.76 -9.08 1.54
C TYR A 60 -6.08 -7.60 1.29
N LEU A 61 -6.08 -7.16 0.02
CA LEU A 61 -6.46 -5.79 -0.35
C LEU A 61 -7.91 -5.49 0.02
N THR A 62 -8.83 -6.44 -0.22
CA THR A 62 -10.24 -6.26 0.14
C THR A 62 -10.43 -5.96 1.63
N ILE A 63 -9.70 -6.66 2.49
CA ILE A 63 -9.81 -6.49 3.95
C ILE A 63 -9.12 -5.22 4.45
N ASN A 64 -7.97 -4.86 3.88
CA ASN A 64 -7.12 -3.79 4.43
C ASN A 64 -7.38 -2.41 3.79
N HIS A 65 -8.09 -2.35 2.66
CA HIS A 65 -8.27 -1.13 1.88
C HIS A 65 -9.74 -0.68 1.75
N HIS A 66 -10.73 -1.53 2.08
CA HIS A 66 -12.16 -1.18 2.03
C HIS A 66 -12.82 -0.98 3.41
N HIS A 67 -12.04 -0.60 4.43
CA HIS A 67 -12.55 -0.14 5.74
C HIS A 67 -12.41 1.37 5.89
#